data_AF-A0A9P8LGJ1-F1
#
_entry.id   AF-A0A9P8LGJ1-F1
#
_cell.length_a   1.000
_cell.length_b   1.000
_cell.length_c   1.000
_cell.angle_alpha   90.00
_cell.angle_beta   90.00
_cell.angle_gamma   90.00
#
_symmetry.space_group_name_H-M   'P 1'
#
loop_
_entity.id
_entity.type
_entity.pdbx_description
1 polymer ?
#
loop_
_entity_poly.entity_id
_entity_poly.type
_entity_poly.pdbx_seq_one_letter_code
_entity_poly.pdbx_strand_id
1 'polypeptide(L)'
;MPPDAFNPFHFYVYTKLSSRFPQIYCPEDCAVTVQVITYDRPHPTKMQYMSLNPIALALGDKADILEKGPGSVDAEEIQERYRKAKLVDKLKLHTVTTHPPSQKELSLPIILNQVNCSFELGKLLKNNIGLVGTRPKRSLSVSERVVESASTLWEYVYLGLWDLVTIWVCPVLRRTFVVGLLCHRMVAEIILKVLEWRLRPEYAALKDVSATAQQVDIRLQQFCYWPIQYLTLRQRKNDWESVTNRHPDYIRFYNSLWLVANDVIIGIALGSYIIDNAAYVAFQIDNILSLYTVEGLQGMISWLMDWPAGLKLNNELAAFLGDLFLWVIEYWAGLYRDHCCT
;
A
#
# COMPACT_ATOMS: atom_id res chain seq x y z
N MET A 1 -42.45 21.56 -25.90
CA MET A 1 -43.34 22.56 -25.31
C MET A 1 -43.51 22.23 -23.84
N PRO A 2 -43.58 23.23 -22.93
CA PRO A 2 -43.96 22.95 -21.55
C PRO A 2 -45.36 22.32 -21.54
N PRO A 3 -45.63 21.33 -20.67
CA PRO A 3 -46.92 20.67 -20.58
C PRO A 3 -47.98 21.61 -19.98
N ASP A 4 -49.23 21.45 -20.39
CA ASP A 4 -50.36 22.29 -19.93
C ASP A 4 -50.77 22.02 -18.47
N ALA A 5 -50.34 20.89 -17.90
CA ALA A 5 -50.61 20.52 -16.51
C ALA A 5 -49.35 19.98 -15.82
N PHE A 6 -49.06 20.48 -14.62
CA PHE A 6 -47.96 20.00 -13.79
C PHE A 6 -48.38 18.76 -12.99
N ASN A 7 -47.60 17.69 -13.08
CA ASN A 7 -47.77 16.50 -12.27
C ASN A 7 -46.65 16.44 -11.21
N PRO A 8 -46.96 16.45 -9.91
CA PRO A 8 -45.95 16.45 -8.85
C PRO A 8 -45.07 15.19 -8.79
N PHE A 9 -45.45 14.11 -9.49
CA PHE A 9 -44.64 12.89 -9.62
C PHE A 9 -43.73 12.89 -10.87
N HIS A 10 -43.86 13.88 -11.76
CA HIS A 10 -43.08 13.96 -13.00
C HIS A 10 -42.42 15.32 -13.17
N PHE A 11 -41.08 15.33 -13.21
CA PHE A 11 -40.33 16.53 -13.53
C PHE A 11 -40.12 16.67 -15.04
N TYR A 12 -40.49 17.83 -15.59
CA TYR A 12 -40.23 18.17 -16.98
C TYR A 12 -38.94 18.99 -17.06
N VAL A 13 -37.90 18.36 -17.60
CA VAL A 13 -36.58 18.95 -17.80
C VAL A 13 -36.33 19.13 -19.28
N TYR A 14 -35.94 20.33 -19.69
CA TYR A 14 -35.63 20.67 -21.08
C TYR A 14 -34.24 21.29 -21.19
N THR A 15 -33.46 20.77 -22.13
CA THR A 15 -32.14 21.29 -22.48
C THR A 15 -32.27 22.12 -23.76
N LYS A 16 -31.95 23.41 -23.69
CA LYS A 16 -31.84 24.28 -24.88
C LYS A 16 -30.38 24.35 -25.31
N LEU A 17 -30.10 24.25 -26.61
CA LEU A 17 -28.74 24.37 -27.17
C LEU A 17 -28.05 25.70 -26.79
N SER A 18 -28.82 26.77 -26.56
CA SER A 18 -28.30 28.07 -26.16
C SER A 18 -28.01 28.22 -24.66
N SER A 19 -28.47 27.27 -23.83
CA SER A 19 -28.32 27.33 -22.37
C SER A 19 -27.32 26.28 -21.90
N ARG A 20 -26.37 26.69 -21.05
CA ARG A 20 -25.41 25.78 -20.41
C ARG A 20 -26.07 24.82 -19.41
N PHE A 21 -27.20 25.22 -18.82
CA PHE A 21 -27.90 24.47 -17.77
C PHE A 21 -29.26 23.96 -18.23
N PRO A 22 -29.70 22.79 -17.72
CA PRO A 22 -31.06 22.31 -17.96
C PRO A 22 -32.08 23.26 -17.31
N GLN A 23 -33.18 23.50 -18.01
CA GLN A 23 -34.30 24.28 -17.49
C GLN A 23 -35.37 23.30 -16.99
N ILE A 24 -35.94 23.58 -15.82
CA ILE A 24 -36.99 22.77 -15.21
C ILE A 24 -38.27 23.58 -15.22
N TYR A 25 -39.38 22.95 -15.58
CA TYR A 25 -40.69 23.56 -15.50
C TYR A 25 -41.25 23.32 -14.09
N CYS A 26 -41.43 24.39 -13.32
CA CYS A 26 -42.03 24.38 -11.99
C CYS A 26 -43.00 25.57 -11.88
N PRO A 27 -44.32 25.34 -11.81
CA PRO A 27 -45.30 26.39 -11.57
C PRO A 27 -45.18 26.98 -10.16
N GLU A 28 -45.57 28.24 -9.99
CA GLU A 28 -45.54 28.93 -8.69
C GLU A 28 -46.51 28.33 -7.66
N ASP A 29 -47.60 27.70 -8.11
CA ASP A 29 -48.60 27.04 -7.25
C ASP A 29 -48.13 25.70 -6.65
N CYS A 30 -46.94 25.23 -7.02
CA CYS A 30 -46.39 23.99 -6.49
C CYS A 30 -45.57 24.22 -5.23
N ALA A 31 -46.10 23.77 -4.09
CA ALA A 31 -45.42 23.72 -2.80
C ALA A 31 -44.32 22.62 -2.73
N VAL A 32 -43.53 22.45 -3.78
CA VAL A 32 -42.45 21.46 -3.86
C VAL A 32 -41.09 22.17 -3.89
N THR A 33 -40.24 21.89 -2.92
CA THR A 33 -38.85 22.36 -2.94
C THR A 33 -38.00 21.43 -3.80
N VAL A 34 -37.48 21.95 -4.91
CA VAL A 34 -36.60 21.21 -5.82
C VAL A 34 -35.17 21.70 -5.66
N GLN A 35 -34.25 20.78 -5.36
CA GLN A 35 -32.81 21.07 -5.34
C GLN A 35 -32.16 20.39 -6.54
N VAL A 36 -31.52 21.19 -7.40
CA VAL A 36 -30.78 20.69 -8.56
C VAL A 36 -29.30 20.69 -8.23
N ILE A 37 -28.71 19.50 -8.21
CA ILE A 37 -27.28 19.32 -8.00
C ILE A 37 -26.65 18.99 -9.35
N THR A 38 -25.84 19.90 -9.86
CA THR A 38 -25.02 19.65 -11.06
C THR A 38 -23.64 19.19 -10.61
N TYR A 39 -23.06 18.25 -11.35
CA TYR A 39 -21.75 17.70 -11.06
C TYR A 39 -20.97 17.44 -12.34
N ASP A 40 -19.66 17.58 -12.27
CA ASP A 40 -18.77 17.10 -13.31
C ASP A 40 -18.63 15.59 -13.19
N ARG A 41 -18.78 14.89 -14.32
CA ARG A 41 -18.77 13.42 -14.34
C ARG A 41 -17.40 12.90 -13.88
N PRO A 42 -17.33 12.07 -12.82
CA PRO A 42 -16.07 11.53 -12.34
C PRO A 42 -15.45 10.61 -13.40
N HIS A 43 -14.15 10.77 -13.63
CA HIS A 43 -13.42 9.96 -14.60
C HIS A 43 -12.71 8.78 -13.92
N PRO A 44 -13.14 7.52 -14.17
CA PRO A 44 -12.62 6.35 -13.46
C PRO A 44 -11.14 6.07 -13.76
N THR A 45 -10.68 6.32 -14.99
CA THR A 45 -9.24 6.13 -15.33
C THR A 45 -8.32 7.11 -14.61
N LYS A 46 -8.85 8.23 -14.10
CA LYS A 46 -8.12 9.18 -13.25
C LYS A 46 -8.35 8.91 -11.76
N MET A 47 -8.99 7.80 -11.41
CA MET A 47 -9.39 7.42 -10.06
C MET A 47 -10.26 8.48 -9.36
N GLN A 48 -11.03 9.24 -10.13
CA GLN A 48 -11.98 10.19 -9.58
C GLN A 48 -13.27 9.46 -9.21
N TYR A 49 -13.75 9.69 -7.99
CA TYR A 49 -15.03 9.17 -7.53
C TYR A 49 -15.59 10.01 -6.38
N MET A 50 -16.91 9.93 -6.19
CA MET A 50 -17.60 10.51 -5.04
C MET A 50 -17.94 9.42 -4.02
N SER A 51 -17.76 9.71 -2.74
CA SER A 51 -17.99 8.79 -1.62
C SER A 51 -18.51 9.54 -0.40
N LEU A 52 -19.35 8.89 0.40
CA LEU A 52 -19.81 9.40 1.70
C LEU A 52 -18.73 9.28 2.77
N ASN A 53 -17.90 8.25 2.65
CA ASN A 53 -16.84 7.98 3.58
C ASN A 53 -15.53 8.58 3.05
N PRO A 54 -14.74 9.24 3.92
CA PRO A 54 -13.41 9.71 3.53
C PRO A 54 -12.53 8.54 3.09
N ILE A 55 -11.57 8.83 2.21
CA ILE A 55 -10.59 7.83 1.79
C ILE A 55 -9.74 7.47 3.00
N ALA A 56 -9.85 6.23 3.48
CA ALA A 56 -9.00 5.72 4.54
C ALA A 56 -7.58 5.48 3.99
N LEU A 57 -6.77 6.54 3.94
CA LEU A 57 -5.34 6.45 3.59
C LEU A 57 -4.51 5.82 4.71
N ALA A 58 -4.96 5.95 5.96
CA ALA A 58 -4.32 5.27 7.07
C ALA A 58 -4.43 3.75 6.88
N LEU A 59 -3.37 3.04 7.28
CA LEU A 59 -3.28 1.57 7.40
C LEU A 59 -4.24 1.05 8.50
N GLY A 60 -5.51 1.45 8.46
CA GLY A 60 -6.50 1.07 9.46
C GLY A 60 -7.00 -0.35 9.22
N ASP A 61 -6.93 -1.15 10.29
CA ASP A 61 -7.55 -2.46 10.55
C ASP A 61 -7.07 -3.69 9.75
N LYS A 62 -6.54 -3.55 8.53
CA LYS A 62 -5.97 -4.71 7.81
C LYS A 62 -4.49 -4.94 8.07
N ALA A 63 -3.76 -3.91 8.49
CA ALA A 63 -2.37 -4.05 8.98
C ALA A 63 -2.33 -4.67 10.38
N ASP A 64 -3.34 -4.43 11.23
CA ASP A 64 -3.52 -5.12 12.52
C ASP A 64 -3.74 -6.63 12.37
N ILE A 65 -4.21 -7.08 11.21
CA ILE A 65 -4.29 -8.52 10.84
C ILE A 65 -2.92 -9.02 10.35
N LEU A 66 -2.10 -8.14 9.79
CA LEU A 66 -0.78 -8.43 9.24
C LEU A 66 0.27 -8.63 10.34
N GLU A 67 0.21 -7.84 11.41
CA GLU A 67 1.05 -8.01 12.61
C GLU A 67 0.73 -9.29 13.40
N LYS A 68 -0.42 -9.91 13.17
CA LYS A 68 -0.88 -11.07 13.95
C LYS A 68 -0.69 -12.36 13.18
N GLY A 69 0.51 -12.89 13.28
CA GLY A 69 0.73 -14.33 13.15
C GLY A 69 -0.20 -15.11 14.09
N PRO A 70 -0.57 -16.36 13.78
CA PRO A 70 -1.58 -17.14 14.51
C PRO A 70 -1.11 -17.65 15.88
N GLY A 71 -0.28 -16.90 16.62
CA GLY A 71 0.51 -17.44 17.73
C GLY A 71 0.73 -16.59 18.98
N SER A 72 0.45 -15.29 19.02
CA SER A 72 0.55 -14.52 20.27
C SER A 72 -0.56 -13.48 20.40
N VAL A 73 -1.54 -13.78 21.24
CA VAL A 73 -2.44 -12.76 21.78
C VAL A 73 -1.63 -12.05 22.88
N ASP A 74 -0.89 -11.01 22.50
CA ASP A 74 -0.10 -10.23 23.45
C ASP A 74 -1.02 -9.44 24.40
N ALA A 75 -0.63 -9.36 25.68
CA ALA A 75 -1.38 -8.64 26.72
C ALA A 75 -1.61 -7.16 26.37
N GLU A 76 -0.72 -6.58 25.56
CA GLU A 76 -0.82 -5.23 25.03
C GLU A 76 -2.02 -5.06 24.07
N GLU A 77 -2.35 -6.09 23.28
CA GLU A 77 -3.52 -6.06 22.40
C GLU A 77 -4.82 -6.01 23.20
N ILE A 78 -4.88 -6.80 24.28
CA ILE A 78 -6.04 -6.81 25.18
C ILE A 78 -6.20 -5.43 25.84
N GLN A 79 -5.08 -4.83 26.27
CA GLN A 79 -5.07 -3.50 26.86
C GLN A 79 -5.48 -2.42 25.86
N GLU A 80 -5.03 -2.50 24.61
CA GLU A 80 -5.40 -1.54 23.57
C GLU A 80 -6.87 -1.68 23.16
N ARG A 81 -7.39 -2.91 23.04
CA ARG A 81 -8.82 -3.18 22.85
C ARG A 81 -9.64 -2.60 23.99
N TYR A 82 -9.18 -2.76 25.24
CA TYR A 82 -9.84 -2.17 26.41
C TYR A 82 -9.80 -0.63 26.38
N ARG A 83 -8.67 -0.03 25.97
CA ARG A 83 -8.53 1.43 25.79
C ARG A 83 -9.47 1.95 24.70
N LYS A 84 -9.52 1.28 23.54
CA LYS A 84 -10.42 1.59 22.42
C LYS A 84 -11.88 1.49 22.88
N ALA A 85 -12.26 0.43 23.59
CA ALA A 85 -13.60 0.27 24.15
C ALA A 85 -13.96 1.41 25.12
N LYS A 86 -13.05 1.78 26.02
CA LYS A 86 -13.24 2.91 26.96
C LYS A 86 -13.37 4.25 26.23
N LEU A 87 -12.63 4.45 25.14
CA LEU A 87 -12.76 5.63 24.28
C LEU A 87 -14.11 5.68 23.57
N VAL A 88 -14.57 4.54 23.05
CA VAL A 88 -15.89 4.40 22.44
C VAL A 88 -16.99 4.70 23.46
N ASP A 89 -16.87 4.19 24.69
CA ASP A 89 -17.84 4.49 25.76
C ASP A 89 -17.81 5.95 26.18
N LYS A 90 -16.62 6.59 26.22
CA LYS A 90 -16.50 8.04 26.42
C LYS A 90 -17.12 8.83 25.26
N LEU A 91 -16.93 8.39 24.02
CA LEU A 91 -17.55 9.00 22.84
C LEU A 91 -19.08 8.87 22.90
N LYS A 92 -19.62 7.73 23.34
CA LYS A 92 -21.08 7.56 23.57
C LYS A 92 -21.63 8.60 24.54
N LEU A 93 -20.90 8.90 25.63
CA LEU A 93 -21.26 9.96 26.58
C LEU A 93 -21.26 11.36 25.96
N HIS A 94 -20.51 11.57 24.90
CA HIS A 94 -20.42 12.84 24.15
C HIS A 94 -21.17 12.79 22.80
N THR A 95 -21.93 11.73 22.52
CA THR A 95 -22.52 11.54 21.19
C THR A 95 -23.68 12.50 20.99
N VAL A 96 -23.48 13.42 20.06
CA VAL A 96 -24.50 14.13 19.31
C VAL A 96 -25.49 13.09 18.80
N THR A 97 -26.74 13.18 19.26
CA THR A 97 -27.90 12.34 18.89
C THR A 97 -27.77 11.78 17.47
N THR A 98 -27.45 10.50 17.34
CA THR A 98 -27.49 9.80 16.05
C THR A 98 -28.95 9.62 15.68
N HIS A 99 -29.44 10.40 14.72
CA HIS A 99 -30.79 10.24 14.19
C HIS A 99 -30.88 8.93 13.38
N PRO A 100 -32.03 8.24 13.39
CA PRO A 100 -32.24 7.15 12.45
C PRO A 100 -32.10 7.69 11.02
N PRO A 101 -31.39 6.98 10.13
CA PRO A 101 -31.12 7.47 8.80
C PRO A 101 -32.44 7.70 8.06
N SER A 102 -32.59 8.89 7.49
CA SER A 102 -33.74 9.24 6.68
C SER A 102 -33.77 8.42 5.38
N GLN A 103 -34.93 8.29 4.76
CA GLN A 103 -35.06 7.61 3.47
C GLN A 103 -34.14 8.23 2.38
N LYS A 104 -33.85 9.54 2.47
CA LYS A 104 -32.93 10.24 1.57
C LYS A 104 -31.47 9.84 1.82
N GLU A 105 -31.07 9.65 3.07
CA GLU A 105 -29.72 9.18 3.41
C GLU A 105 -29.53 7.72 2.99
N LEU A 106 -30.58 6.88 3.09
CA LEU A 106 -30.55 5.49 2.65
C LEU A 106 -30.42 5.33 1.12
N SER A 107 -30.94 6.29 0.33
CA SER A 107 -30.82 6.25 -1.14
C SER A 107 -29.52 6.85 -1.67
N LEU A 108 -28.83 7.66 -0.86
CA LEU A 108 -27.61 8.36 -1.23
C LEU A 108 -26.48 7.46 -1.76
N PRO A 109 -26.21 6.25 -1.21
CA PRO A 109 -25.23 5.32 -1.76
C PRO A 109 -25.56 4.87 -3.18
N ILE A 110 -26.85 4.65 -3.48
CA ILE A 110 -27.32 4.24 -4.81
C ILE A 110 -27.11 5.37 -5.81
N ILE A 111 -27.46 6.60 -5.42
CA ILE A 111 -27.29 7.80 -6.25
C ILE A 111 -25.81 8.02 -6.56
N LEU A 112 -24.93 7.93 -5.54
CA LEU A 112 -23.49 8.07 -5.75
C LEU A 112 -22.92 6.98 -6.67
N ASN A 113 -23.39 5.75 -6.55
CA ASN A 113 -22.97 4.69 -7.46
C ASN A 113 -23.38 5.00 -8.92
N GLN A 114 -24.59 5.52 -9.14
CA GLN A 114 -25.02 5.96 -10.47
C GLN A 114 -24.17 7.12 -11.01
N VAL A 115 -23.84 8.10 -10.15
CA VAL A 115 -22.94 9.22 -10.49
C VAL A 115 -21.56 8.71 -10.89
N ASN A 116 -20.98 7.79 -10.11
CA ASN A 116 -19.67 7.20 -10.38
C ASN A 116 -19.66 6.35 -11.66
N CYS A 117 -20.71 5.58 -11.93
CA CYS A 117 -20.87 4.79 -13.16
C CYS A 117 -21.23 5.63 -14.39
N SER A 118 -21.60 6.91 -14.22
CA SER A 118 -22.14 7.73 -15.30
C SER A 118 -21.17 7.81 -16.49
N PHE A 119 -19.87 7.98 -16.26
CA PHE A 119 -18.86 8.08 -17.32
C PHE A 119 -18.79 6.82 -18.19
N GLU A 120 -18.63 5.64 -17.57
CA GLU A 120 -18.54 4.37 -18.27
C GLU A 120 -19.83 4.04 -19.01
N LEU A 121 -20.99 4.33 -18.40
CA LEU A 121 -22.29 4.16 -19.04
C LEU A 121 -22.40 4.99 -20.33
N GLY A 122 -21.97 6.26 -20.29
CA GLY A 122 -21.98 7.11 -21.48
C GLY A 122 -20.98 6.67 -22.55
N LYS A 123 -19.81 6.16 -22.15
CA LYS A 123 -18.83 5.59 -23.08
C LYS A 123 -19.39 4.33 -23.76
N LEU A 124 -20.03 3.45 -22.99
CA LEU A 124 -20.68 2.25 -23.49
C LEU A 124 -21.82 2.61 -24.44
N LEU A 125 -22.68 3.56 -24.06
CA LEU A 125 -23.78 4.02 -24.91
C LEU A 125 -23.25 4.60 -26.23
N LYS A 126 -22.22 5.45 -26.18
CA LYS A 126 -21.59 6.03 -27.38
C LYS A 126 -20.99 4.96 -28.30
N ASN A 127 -20.36 3.93 -27.74
CA ASN A 127 -19.79 2.85 -28.53
C ASN A 127 -20.87 1.95 -29.16
N ASN A 128 -22.01 1.76 -28.48
CA ASN A 128 -23.08 0.89 -28.93
C ASN A 128 -24.18 1.61 -29.74
N ILE A 129 -24.17 2.94 -29.81
CA ILE A 129 -25.20 3.71 -30.53
C ILE A 129 -25.25 3.38 -32.02
N GLY A 130 -24.11 2.99 -32.60
CA GLY A 130 -24.03 2.55 -34.00
C GLY A 130 -24.58 1.14 -34.26
N LEU A 131 -24.77 0.33 -33.21
CA LEU A 131 -25.40 -1.00 -33.29
C LEU A 131 -26.92 -0.92 -33.21
N VAL A 132 -27.45 0.21 -32.72
CA VAL A 132 -28.87 0.50 -32.66
C VAL A 132 -29.29 1.13 -34.00
N GLY A 133 -29.92 0.32 -34.86
CA GLY A 133 -30.43 0.79 -36.15
C GLY A 133 -29.53 0.53 -37.36
N THR A 134 -28.72 -0.53 -37.33
CA THR A 134 -27.78 -0.83 -38.42
C THR A 134 -28.51 -1.11 -39.75
N ARG A 135 -28.29 -0.23 -40.73
CA ARG A 135 -28.64 -0.44 -42.14
C ARG A 135 -27.65 -1.47 -42.74
N PRO A 136 -28.08 -2.42 -43.57
CA PRO A 136 -27.19 -3.44 -44.14
C PRO A 136 -26.04 -2.79 -44.92
N LYS A 137 -24.81 -3.25 -44.67
CA LYS A 137 -23.61 -2.80 -45.38
C LYS A 137 -23.75 -3.08 -46.88
N ARG A 138 -23.30 -2.13 -47.69
CA ARG A 138 -23.20 -2.23 -49.15
C ARG A 138 -22.25 -3.37 -49.56
N SER A 139 -22.55 -4.04 -50.68
CA SER A 139 -21.71 -5.09 -51.25
C SER A 139 -20.33 -4.56 -51.66
N LEU A 140 -19.27 -5.19 -51.16
CA LEU A 140 -17.88 -4.79 -51.38
C LEU A 140 -17.39 -5.11 -52.80
N SER A 141 -16.53 -4.23 -53.33
CA SER A 141 -15.90 -4.38 -54.66
C SER A 141 -14.82 -5.47 -54.66
N VAL A 142 -14.40 -5.94 -55.84
CA VAL A 142 -13.47 -7.08 -55.97
C VAL A 142 -12.08 -6.76 -55.43
N SER A 143 -11.55 -5.55 -55.64
CA SER A 143 -10.25 -5.14 -55.06
C SER A 143 -10.31 -5.03 -53.55
N GLU A 144 -11.43 -4.53 -53.02
CA GLU A 144 -11.69 -4.42 -51.59
C GLU A 144 -11.80 -5.81 -50.94
N ARG A 145 -12.42 -6.78 -51.62
CA ARG A 145 -12.42 -8.19 -51.21
C ARG A 145 -11.03 -8.81 -51.16
N VAL A 146 -10.14 -8.46 -52.09
CA VAL A 146 -8.77 -9.00 -52.10
C VAL A 146 -7.96 -8.41 -50.94
N VAL A 147 -8.09 -7.11 -50.68
CA VAL A 147 -7.43 -6.46 -49.54
C VAL A 147 -7.97 -7.01 -48.21
N GLU A 148 -9.30 -7.19 -48.10
CA GLU A 148 -9.93 -7.78 -46.91
C GLU A 148 -9.54 -9.26 -46.72
N SER A 149 -9.36 -10.00 -47.81
CA SER A 149 -8.85 -11.37 -47.77
C SER A 149 -7.38 -11.43 -47.34
N ALA A 150 -6.55 -10.47 -47.75
CA ALA A 150 -5.15 -10.41 -47.35
C ALA A 150 -5.01 -9.97 -45.89
N SER A 151 -5.81 -9.01 -45.44
CA SER A 151 -5.84 -8.59 -44.03
C SER A 151 -6.35 -9.69 -43.12
N THR A 152 -7.41 -10.42 -43.52
CA THR A 152 -7.89 -11.57 -42.74
C THR A 152 -6.87 -12.69 -42.67
N LEU A 153 -6.15 -13.01 -43.75
CA LEU A 153 -5.07 -14.00 -43.70
C LEU A 153 -3.94 -13.57 -42.75
N TRP A 154 -3.54 -12.30 -42.77
CA TRP A 154 -2.56 -11.77 -41.83
C TRP A 154 -3.05 -11.82 -40.38
N GLU A 155 -4.33 -11.52 -40.14
CA GLU A 155 -4.97 -11.67 -38.84
C GLU A 155 -4.95 -13.12 -38.36
N TYR A 156 -5.22 -14.10 -39.22
CA TYR A 156 -5.13 -15.53 -38.87
C TYR A 156 -3.72 -15.97 -38.52
N VAL A 157 -2.71 -15.52 -39.28
CA VAL A 157 -1.30 -15.83 -39.00
C VAL A 157 -0.88 -15.19 -37.66
N TYR A 158 -1.23 -13.92 -37.45
CA TYR A 158 -0.96 -13.23 -36.20
C TYR A 158 -1.64 -13.89 -35.01
N LEU A 159 -2.92 -14.27 -35.14
CA LEU A 159 -3.67 -14.99 -34.12
C LEU A 159 -3.06 -16.36 -33.83
N GLY A 160 -2.66 -17.12 -34.84
CA GLY A 160 -2.01 -18.42 -34.65
C GLY A 160 -0.65 -18.32 -33.96
N LEU A 161 0.14 -17.30 -34.31
CA LEU A 161 1.42 -17.03 -33.65
C LEU A 161 1.22 -16.56 -32.20
N TRP A 162 0.22 -15.72 -31.96
CA TRP A 162 -0.18 -15.30 -30.62
C TRP A 162 -0.69 -16.47 -29.78
N ASP A 163 -1.45 -17.39 -30.37
CA ASP A 163 -1.97 -18.59 -29.70
C ASP A 163 -0.84 -19.56 -29.31
N LEU A 164 0.15 -19.74 -30.18
CA LEU A 164 1.38 -20.48 -29.84
C LEU A 164 2.10 -19.86 -28.64
N VAL A 165 2.24 -18.53 -28.61
CA VAL A 165 2.87 -17.81 -27.49
C VAL A 165 2.04 -17.96 -26.21
N THR A 166 0.72 -17.81 -26.26
CA THR A 166 -0.14 -17.91 -25.08
C THR A 166 -0.25 -19.34 -24.55
N ILE A 167 -0.18 -20.36 -25.42
CA ILE A 167 -0.26 -21.78 -25.02
C ILE A 167 1.07 -22.31 -24.49
N TRP A 168 2.21 -21.89 -25.04
CA TRP A 168 3.51 -22.45 -24.66
C TRP A 168 4.33 -21.54 -23.76
N VAL A 169 4.46 -20.26 -24.11
CA VAL A 169 5.34 -19.33 -23.40
C VAL A 169 4.68 -18.83 -22.12
N CYS A 170 3.42 -18.39 -22.17
CA CYS A 170 2.73 -17.86 -21.00
C CYS A 170 2.59 -18.83 -19.82
N PRO A 171 2.23 -20.13 -19.98
CA PRO A 171 2.12 -21.01 -18.83
C PRO A 171 3.47 -21.41 -18.26
N VAL A 172 4.53 -21.51 -19.08
CA VAL A 172 5.89 -21.75 -18.60
C VAL A 172 6.35 -20.57 -17.76
N LEU A 173 6.23 -19.34 -18.28
CA LEU A 173 6.55 -18.11 -17.54
C LEU A 173 5.73 -17.97 -16.26
N ARG A 174 4.43 -18.29 -16.31
CA ARG A 174 3.56 -18.25 -15.11
C ARG A 174 4.01 -19.28 -14.07
N ARG A 175 4.33 -20.50 -14.49
CA ARG A 175 4.78 -21.57 -13.59
C ARG A 175 6.12 -21.23 -12.96
N THR A 176 7.11 -20.79 -13.74
CA THR A 176 8.42 -20.38 -13.21
C THR A 176 8.29 -19.21 -12.24
N PHE A 177 7.46 -18.22 -12.56
CA PHE A 177 7.17 -17.10 -11.67
C PHE A 177 6.51 -17.55 -10.35
N VAL A 178 5.53 -18.44 -10.41
CA VAL A 178 4.87 -18.98 -9.19
C VAL A 178 5.85 -19.78 -8.33
N VAL A 179 6.67 -20.64 -8.94
CA VAL A 179 7.71 -21.38 -8.22
C VAL A 179 8.70 -20.42 -7.56
N GLY A 180 9.15 -19.38 -8.27
CA GLY A 180 10.01 -18.34 -7.71
C GLY A 180 9.38 -17.63 -6.51
N LEU A 181 8.09 -17.25 -6.60
CA LEU A 181 7.36 -16.65 -5.47
C LEU A 181 7.24 -17.61 -4.28
N LEU A 182 7.02 -18.91 -4.51
CA LEU A 182 6.93 -19.91 -3.45
C LEU A 182 8.28 -20.11 -2.76
N CYS A 183 9.38 -20.25 -3.51
CA CYS A 183 10.72 -20.35 -2.95
C CYS A 183 11.06 -19.12 -2.12
N HIS A 184 10.78 -17.92 -2.64
CA HIS A 184 10.98 -16.68 -1.90
C HIS A 184 10.13 -16.64 -0.62
N ARG A 185 8.87 -17.06 -0.67
CA ARG A 185 8.00 -17.14 0.51
C ARG A 185 8.52 -18.12 1.56
N MET A 186 9.10 -19.25 1.15
CA MET A 186 9.75 -20.17 2.08
C MET A 186 10.96 -19.53 2.77
N VAL A 187 11.79 -18.81 2.02
CA VAL A 187 12.94 -18.06 2.58
C VAL A 187 12.45 -17.00 3.56
N ALA A 188 11.40 -16.26 3.21
CA ALA A 188 10.76 -15.29 4.09
C ALA A 188 10.27 -15.94 5.39
N GLU A 189 9.57 -17.08 5.32
CA GLU A 189 9.08 -17.79 6.50
C GLU A 189 10.22 -18.29 7.41
N ILE A 190 11.34 -18.73 6.82
CA ILE A 190 12.54 -19.10 7.57
C ILE A 190 13.11 -17.88 8.30
N ILE A 191 13.22 -16.74 7.62
CA ILE A 191 13.72 -15.49 8.21
C ILE A 191 12.81 -15.01 9.34
N LEU A 192 11.49 -15.07 9.16
CA LEU A 192 10.52 -14.73 10.22
C LEU A 192 10.70 -15.63 11.44
N LYS A 193 10.85 -16.94 11.25
CA LYS A 193 11.10 -17.88 12.36
C LYS A 193 12.41 -17.59 13.09
N VAL A 194 13.43 -17.11 12.39
CA VAL A 194 14.70 -16.67 12.99
C VAL A 194 14.52 -15.37 13.77
N LEU A 195 13.77 -14.40 13.24
CA LEU A 195 13.46 -13.12 13.91
C LEU A 195 12.59 -13.29 15.16
N GLU A 196 11.65 -14.23 15.11
CA GLU A 196 10.78 -14.61 16.24
C GLU A 196 11.47 -15.55 17.22
N TRP A 197 12.68 -16.01 16.92
CA TRP A 197 13.38 -16.94 17.79
C TRP A 197 13.68 -16.26 19.14
N ARG A 198 13.07 -16.81 20.19
CA ARG A 198 13.33 -16.44 21.57
C ARG A 198 14.44 -17.32 22.14
N LEU A 199 15.51 -16.71 22.64
CA LEU A 199 16.61 -17.45 23.29
C LEU A 199 16.13 -18.14 24.58
N ARG A 200 15.10 -17.59 25.24
CA ARG A 200 14.34 -18.17 26.37
C ARG A 200 12.90 -17.60 26.37
N PRO A 201 11.89 -18.34 26.86
CA PRO A 201 10.47 -17.94 26.78
C PRO A 201 10.14 -16.64 27.53
N GLU A 202 10.97 -16.22 28.49
CA GLU A 202 10.81 -15.00 29.29
C GLU A 202 11.52 -13.77 28.69
N TYR A 203 12.30 -13.92 27.62
CA TYR A 203 13.04 -12.82 26.99
C TYR A 203 12.33 -12.34 25.70
N ALA A 204 12.52 -11.06 25.40
CA ALA A 204 11.99 -10.41 24.21
C ALA A 204 12.54 -11.06 22.92
N ALA A 205 11.73 -11.11 21.85
CA ALA A 205 12.17 -11.68 20.58
C ALA A 205 13.23 -10.77 19.91
N LEU A 206 13.99 -11.28 18.95
CA LEU A 206 15.04 -10.50 18.28
C LEU A 206 14.47 -9.23 17.61
N LYS A 207 13.21 -9.29 17.16
CA LYS A 207 12.47 -8.15 16.62
C LYS A 207 12.16 -7.06 17.63
N ASP A 208 12.02 -7.40 18.91
CA ASP A 208 11.70 -6.45 19.99
C ASP A 208 12.96 -5.75 20.53
N VAL A 209 14.13 -6.34 20.28
CA VAL A 209 15.44 -5.81 20.70
C VAL A 209 16.00 -4.80 19.69
N SER A 210 15.64 -4.93 18.41
CA SER A 210 16.17 -4.06 17.35
C SER A 210 15.07 -3.49 16.45
N ALA A 211 15.05 -2.16 16.32
CA ALA A 211 14.20 -1.45 15.38
C ALA A 211 14.42 -1.90 13.92
N THR A 212 15.64 -2.34 13.57
CA THR A 212 15.92 -2.87 12.23
C THR A 212 15.28 -4.23 12.00
N ALA A 213 15.28 -5.09 13.01
CA ALA A 213 14.64 -6.40 12.96
C ALA A 213 13.11 -6.27 12.87
N GLN A 214 12.53 -5.32 13.62
CA GLN A 214 11.13 -4.94 13.49
C GLN A 214 10.80 -4.43 12.08
N GLN A 215 11.66 -3.58 11.52
CA GLN A 215 11.43 -3.04 10.17
C GLN A 215 11.49 -4.14 9.10
N VAL A 216 12.39 -5.11 9.23
CA VAL A 216 12.47 -6.27 8.33
C VAL A 216 11.22 -7.15 8.46
N ASP A 217 10.76 -7.44 9.68
CA ASP A 217 9.53 -8.22 9.94
C ASP A 217 8.32 -7.58 9.24
N ILE A 218 8.10 -6.28 9.46
CA ILE A 218 7.00 -5.52 8.83
C ILE A 218 7.06 -5.61 7.30
N ARG A 219 8.24 -5.44 6.71
CA ARG A 219 8.41 -5.47 5.25
C ARG A 219 8.18 -6.87 4.68
N LEU A 220 8.59 -7.91 5.41
CA LEU A 220 8.45 -9.29 4.99
C LEU A 220 6.99 -9.75 5.06
N GLN A 221 6.26 -9.34 6.09
CA GLN A 221 4.81 -9.54 6.21
C GLN A 221 4.05 -8.83 5.09
N GLN A 222 4.42 -7.57 4.77
CA GLN A 222 3.84 -6.83 3.64
C GLN A 222 4.03 -7.58 2.31
N PHE A 223 5.22 -8.13 2.08
CA PHE A 223 5.53 -8.91 0.88
C PHE A 223 4.68 -10.19 0.79
N CYS A 224 4.55 -10.94 1.90
CA CYS A 224 3.74 -12.16 1.96
C CYS A 224 2.25 -11.94 1.63
N TYR A 225 1.75 -10.72 1.84
CA TYR A 225 0.35 -10.36 1.61
C TYR A 225 0.09 -9.77 0.21
N TRP A 226 1.13 -9.31 -0.49
CA TRP A 226 1.00 -8.79 -1.86
C TRP A 226 0.33 -9.75 -2.85
N PRO A 227 0.56 -11.08 -2.85
CA PRO A 227 -0.13 -11.98 -3.76
C PRO A 227 -1.66 -11.93 -3.60
N ILE A 228 -2.14 -11.82 -2.36
CA ILE A 228 -3.57 -11.75 -2.04
C ILE A 228 -4.15 -10.40 -2.48
N GLN A 229 -3.43 -9.29 -2.19
CA GLN A 229 -3.81 -7.96 -2.67
C GLN A 229 -3.85 -7.91 -4.21
N TYR A 230 -2.85 -8.47 -4.88
CA TYR A 230 -2.78 -8.54 -6.34
C TYR A 230 -3.93 -9.35 -6.93
N LEU A 231 -4.26 -10.51 -6.36
CA LEU A 231 -5.42 -11.30 -6.80
C LEU A 231 -6.73 -10.52 -6.65
N THR A 232 -6.87 -9.78 -5.56
CA THR A 232 -8.04 -8.93 -5.28
C THR A 232 -8.14 -7.79 -6.30
N LEU A 233 -7.00 -7.17 -6.65
CA LEU A 233 -6.92 -6.15 -7.70
C LEU A 233 -7.14 -6.72 -9.10
N ARG A 234 -6.75 -7.96 -9.36
CA ARG A 234 -6.97 -8.61 -10.65
C ARG A 234 -8.45 -8.95 -10.84
N GLN A 235 -9.13 -9.39 -9.80
CA GLN A 235 -10.59 -9.59 -9.82
C GLN A 235 -11.33 -8.29 -10.14
N ARG A 236 -10.84 -7.13 -9.67
CA ARG A 236 -11.39 -5.81 -10.04
C ARG A 236 -11.41 -5.56 -11.55
N LYS A 237 -10.44 -6.06 -12.32
CA LYS A 237 -10.38 -5.82 -13.78
C LYS A 237 -11.59 -6.41 -14.53
N ASN A 238 -12.29 -7.37 -13.93
CA ASN A 238 -13.50 -7.97 -14.50
C ASN A 238 -14.77 -7.18 -14.14
N ASP A 239 -14.69 -6.24 -13.20
CA ASP A 239 -15.79 -5.37 -12.78
C ASP A 239 -15.63 -3.96 -13.39
N TRP A 240 -16.68 -3.15 -13.32
CA TRP A 240 -16.68 -1.76 -13.78
C TRP A 240 -15.60 -0.94 -13.06
N GLU A 241 -14.84 -0.08 -13.77
CA GLU A 241 -13.76 0.69 -13.14
C GLU A 241 -14.30 1.71 -12.13
N SER A 242 -15.59 2.06 -12.24
CA SER A 242 -16.36 2.93 -11.36
C SER A 242 -16.66 2.34 -9.97
N VAL A 243 -16.39 1.06 -9.71
CA VAL A 243 -16.64 0.43 -8.41
C VAL A 243 -15.67 0.98 -7.36
N THR A 244 -16.18 1.93 -6.58
CA THR A 244 -15.38 2.75 -5.66
C THR A 244 -14.81 2.03 -4.45
N ASN A 245 -15.46 0.94 -4.03
CA ASN A 245 -15.08 0.16 -2.84
C ASN A 245 -13.66 -0.41 -2.91
N ARG A 246 -13.06 -0.50 -4.10
CA ARG A 246 -11.74 -1.12 -4.31
C ARG A 246 -10.63 -0.12 -4.70
N HIS A 247 -10.90 1.19 -4.79
CA HIS A 247 -9.87 2.20 -5.05
C HIS A 247 -8.85 2.33 -3.91
N PRO A 248 -9.26 2.32 -2.62
CA PRO A 248 -8.29 2.39 -1.52
C PRO A 248 -7.29 1.23 -1.53
N ASP A 249 -7.75 0.01 -1.84
CA ASP A 249 -6.87 -1.17 -1.92
C ASP A 249 -5.85 -1.04 -3.07
N TYR A 250 -6.25 -0.43 -4.19
CA TYR A 250 -5.32 -0.11 -5.29
C TYR A 250 -4.22 0.86 -4.84
N ILE A 251 -4.60 1.98 -4.22
CA ILE A 251 -3.64 3.00 -3.79
C ILE A 251 -2.65 2.40 -2.78
N ARG A 252 -3.15 1.61 -1.82
CA ARG A 252 -2.34 0.94 -0.79
C ARG A 252 -1.33 -0.05 -1.38
N PHE A 253 -1.73 -0.83 -2.38
CA PHE A 253 -0.85 -1.80 -3.03
C PHE A 253 0.33 -1.10 -3.72
N TYR A 254 0.06 -0.11 -4.57
CA TYR A 254 1.12 0.58 -5.31
C TYR A 254 2.03 1.42 -4.41
N ASN A 255 1.49 2.03 -3.35
CA ASN A 255 2.32 2.74 -2.38
C ASN A 255 3.27 1.78 -1.64
N SER A 256 2.77 0.62 -1.21
CA SER A 256 3.61 -0.41 -0.59
C SER A 256 4.69 -0.92 -1.56
N LEU A 257 4.31 -1.19 -2.81
CA LEU A 257 5.24 -1.62 -3.86
C LEU A 257 6.34 -0.59 -4.12
N TRP A 258 5.97 0.69 -4.16
CA TRP A 258 6.91 1.79 -4.33
C TRP A 258 7.93 1.88 -3.20
N LEU A 259 7.49 1.78 -1.93
CA LEU A 259 8.39 1.83 -0.78
C LEU A 259 9.42 0.69 -0.82
N VAL A 260 8.99 -0.53 -1.10
CA VAL A 260 9.90 -1.68 -1.19
C VAL A 260 10.83 -1.57 -2.40
N ALA A 261 10.35 -1.08 -3.54
CA ALA A 261 11.20 -0.84 -4.70
C ALA A 261 12.31 0.17 -4.38
N ASN A 262 11.99 1.23 -3.63
CA ASN A 262 13.00 2.19 -3.16
C ASN A 262 14.00 1.54 -2.21
N ASP A 263 13.54 0.74 -1.25
CA ASP A 263 14.41 0.01 -0.32
C ASP A 263 15.41 -0.89 -1.08
N VAL A 264 14.94 -1.59 -2.13
CA VAL A 264 15.80 -2.43 -2.99
C VAL A 264 16.78 -1.58 -3.80
N ILE A 265 16.34 -0.48 -4.41
CA ILE A 265 17.22 0.39 -5.21
C ILE A 265 18.31 1.01 -4.33
N ILE A 266 17.94 1.55 -3.17
CA ILE A 266 18.87 2.11 -2.19
C ILE A 266 19.81 1.02 -1.68
N GLY A 267 19.30 -0.18 -1.38
CA GLY A 267 20.11 -1.30 -0.94
C GLY A 267 21.16 -1.74 -1.96
N ILE A 268 20.78 -1.83 -3.24
CA ILE A 268 21.72 -2.15 -4.32
C ILE A 268 22.76 -1.03 -4.50
N ALA A 269 22.33 0.23 -4.49
CA ALA A 269 23.23 1.37 -4.64
C ALA A 269 24.25 1.45 -3.49
N LEU A 270 23.77 1.30 -2.25
CA LEU A 270 24.61 1.29 -1.05
C LEU A 270 25.54 0.06 -1.03
N GLY A 271 25.03 -1.12 -1.39
CA GLY A 271 25.83 -2.34 -1.47
C GLY A 271 26.95 -2.23 -2.51
N SER A 272 26.65 -1.74 -3.71
CA SER A 272 27.66 -1.47 -4.75
C SER A 272 28.69 -0.48 -4.24
N TYR A 273 28.26 0.64 -3.65
CA TYR A 273 29.15 1.64 -3.12
C TYR A 273 30.12 1.08 -2.05
N ILE A 274 29.63 0.25 -1.13
CA ILE A 274 30.44 -0.40 -0.10
C ILE A 274 31.47 -1.35 -0.73
N ILE A 275 31.07 -2.14 -1.72
CA ILE A 275 31.96 -3.09 -2.40
C ILE A 275 33.04 -2.35 -3.18
N ASP A 276 32.66 -1.32 -3.95
CA ASP A 276 33.57 -0.55 -4.79
C ASP A 276 34.58 0.26 -3.96
N ASN A 277 34.18 0.69 -2.75
CA ASN A 277 35.00 1.47 -1.83
C ASN A 277 35.40 0.67 -0.58
N ALA A 278 35.46 -0.66 -0.68
CA ALA A 278 35.59 -1.55 0.49
C ALA A 278 36.78 -1.19 1.39
N ALA A 279 37.95 -0.86 0.82
CA ALA A 279 39.12 -0.46 1.58
C ALA A 279 38.91 0.86 2.35
N TYR A 280 38.27 1.85 1.70
CA TYR A 280 37.97 3.13 2.34
C TYR A 280 36.91 2.97 3.43
N VAL A 281 35.84 2.20 3.16
CA VAL A 281 34.78 1.92 4.13
C VAL A 281 35.33 1.13 5.31
N ALA A 282 36.19 0.13 5.07
CA ALA A 282 36.84 -0.64 6.13
C ALA A 282 37.69 0.26 7.03
N PHE A 283 38.51 1.14 6.44
CA PHE A 283 39.31 2.11 7.21
C PHE A 283 38.43 3.07 8.04
N GLN A 284 37.31 3.53 7.48
CA GLN A 284 36.39 4.39 8.22
C GLN A 284 35.69 3.66 9.37
N ILE A 285 35.25 2.41 9.13
CA ILE A 285 34.66 1.57 10.18
C ILE A 285 35.69 1.32 11.28
N ASP A 286 36.93 1.00 10.90
CA ASP A 286 38.03 0.75 11.83
C ASP A 286 38.31 1.96 12.75
N ASN A 287 38.39 3.16 12.17
CA ASN A 287 38.57 4.40 12.93
C ASN A 287 37.40 4.67 13.87
N ILE A 288 36.15 4.52 13.39
CA ILE A 288 34.96 4.72 14.22
C ILE A 288 34.94 3.71 15.37
N LEU A 289 35.19 2.44 15.08
CA LEU A 289 35.17 1.39 16.08
C LEU A 289 36.26 1.64 17.13
N SER A 290 37.48 1.96 16.71
CA SER A 290 38.60 2.26 17.60
C SER A 290 38.32 3.48 18.49
N LEU A 291 37.77 4.55 17.91
CA LEU A 291 37.42 5.77 18.64
C LEU A 291 36.37 5.49 19.74
N TYR A 292 35.31 4.74 19.43
CA TYR A 292 34.23 4.51 20.41
C TYR A 292 34.53 3.38 21.39
N THR A 293 35.19 2.30 20.95
CA THR A 293 35.40 1.10 21.78
C THR A 293 36.69 1.12 22.59
N VAL A 294 37.75 1.76 22.08
CA VAL A 294 39.04 1.84 22.78
C VAL A 294 39.16 3.21 23.43
N GLU A 295 39.24 4.28 22.63
CA GLU A 295 39.54 5.62 23.16
C GLU A 295 38.41 6.16 24.05
N GLY A 296 37.15 6.01 23.62
CA GLY A 296 35.99 6.43 24.40
C GLY A 296 35.84 5.65 25.72
N LEU A 297 36.16 4.36 25.72
CA LEU A 297 36.02 3.49 26.88
C LEU A 297 37.16 3.71 27.88
N GLN A 298 38.40 3.88 27.39
CA GLN A 298 39.54 4.33 28.20
C GLN A 298 39.25 5.70 28.81
N GLY A 299 38.79 6.67 28.02
CA GLY A 299 38.43 8.00 28.51
C GLY A 299 37.34 7.98 29.57
N MET A 300 36.32 7.12 29.41
CA MET A 300 35.26 6.93 30.41
C MET A 300 35.78 6.30 31.71
N ILE A 301 36.69 5.34 31.64
CA ILE A 301 37.31 4.72 32.82
C ILE A 301 38.21 5.71 33.55
N SER A 302 39.06 6.44 32.84
CA SER A 302 39.90 7.49 33.42
C SER A 302 39.03 8.58 34.08
N TRP A 303 37.95 9.00 33.43
CA TRP A 303 36.97 9.92 34.02
C TRP A 303 36.30 9.36 35.28
N LEU A 304 36.03 8.05 35.32
CA LEU A 304 35.45 7.38 36.49
C LEU A 304 36.44 7.25 37.66
N MET A 305 37.75 7.29 37.41
CA MET A 305 38.78 7.29 38.45
C MET A 305 38.98 8.69 39.07
N ASP A 306 38.85 9.75 38.27
CA ASP A 306 39.12 11.16 38.68
C ASP A 306 37.92 11.88 39.35
N TRP A 307 37.05 11.13 40.02
CA TRP A 307 35.82 11.59 40.72
C TRP A 307 34.64 11.95 39.80
N PRO A 308 33.95 10.94 39.25
CA PRO A 308 32.79 11.13 38.39
C PRO A 308 31.64 11.76 39.17
N ALA A 309 31.13 12.90 38.68
CA ALA A 309 29.94 13.56 39.21
C ALA A 309 29.94 13.84 40.74
N GLY A 310 31.12 13.92 41.37
CA GLY A 310 31.27 14.18 42.81
C GLY A 310 31.06 12.97 43.73
N LEU A 311 31.00 11.74 43.19
CA LEU A 311 30.93 10.51 43.97
C LEU A 311 32.33 10.08 44.45
N LYS A 312 32.52 10.01 45.77
CA LYS A 312 33.76 9.54 46.38
C LYS A 312 33.80 8.02 46.41
N LEU A 313 34.35 7.39 45.37
CA LEU A 313 34.73 5.98 45.41
C LEU A 313 35.95 5.77 46.32
N ASN A 314 36.15 4.53 46.76
CA ASN A 314 37.38 4.15 47.45
C ASN A 314 38.53 4.21 46.42
N ASN A 315 39.39 5.22 46.53
CA ASN A 315 40.45 5.52 45.56
C ASN A 315 41.32 4.30 45.22
N GLU A 316 41.67 3.49 46.22
CA GLU A 316 42.51 2.30 46.03
C GLU A 316 41.79 1.20 45.21
N LEU A 317 40.48 1.02 45.43
CA LEU A 317 39.68 0.04 44.70
C LEU A 317 39.37 0.52 43.28
N ALA A 318 39.06 1.81 43.12
CA ALA A 318 38.77 2.41 41.81
C ALA A 318 40.01 2.40 40.91
N ALA A 319 41.18 2.70 41.46
CA ALA A 319 42.46 2.60 40.74
C ALA A 319 42.75 1.15 40.33
N PHE A 320 42.65 0.18 41.26
CA PHE A 320 42.87 -1.23 40.93
C PHE A 320 41.93 -1.75 39.83
N LEU A 321 40.64 -1.41 39.91
CA LEU A 321 39.64 -1.86 38.93
C LEU A 321 39.80 -1.14 37.59
N GLY A 322 40.14 0.16 37.61
CA GLY A 322 40.44 0.94 36.42
C GLY A 322 41.68 0.43 35.69
N ASP A 323 42.77 0.17 36.40
CA ASP A 323 43.99 -0.41 35.84
C ASP A 323 43.74 -1.81 35.25
N LEU A 324 42.92 -2.63 35.91
CA LEU A 324 42.52 -3.94 35.39
C LEU A 324 41.73 -3.81 34.08
N PHE A 325 40.75 -2.91 34.01
CA PHE A 325 39.96 -2.73 32.79
C PHE A 325 40.75 -2.06 31.65
N LEU A 326 41.61 -1.09 31.96
CA LEU A 326 42.52 -0.48 30.98
C LEU A 326 43.45 -1.54 30.39
N TRP A 327 44.02 -2.40 31.24
CA TRP A 327 44.88 -3.51 30.79
C TRP A 327 44.13 -4.50 29.88
N VAL A 328 42.87 -4.83 30.22
CA VAL A 328 42.04 -5.68 29.35
C VAL A 328 41.78 -5.00 28.00
N ILE A 329 41.42 -3.71 27.99
CA ILE A 329 41.16 -2.98 26.74
C ILE A 329 42.42 -2.90 25.87
N GLU A 330 43.58 -2.64 26.47
CA GLU A 330 44.87 -2.64 25.77
C GLU A 330 45.22 -4.01 25.18
N TYR A 331 44.97 -5.09 25.93
CA TYR A 331 45.18 -6.46 25.45
C TYR A 331 44.29 -6.77 24.24
N TRP A 332 43.01 -6.43 24.30
CA TRP A 332 42.08 -6.60 23.18
C TRP A 332 42.46 -5.72 21.98
N ALA A 333 42.86 -4.46 22.21
CA ALA A 333 43.28 -3.54 21.16
C ALA A 333 44.56 -4.02 20.46
N GLY A 334 45.51 -4.62 21.19
CA GLY A 334 46.70 -5.23 20.62
C GLY A 334 46.37 -6.41 19.70
N LEU A 335 45.47 -7.29 20.14
CA LEU A 335 45.03 -8.46 19.38
C LEU A 335 44.27 -8.09 18.10
N TYR A 336 43.52 -6.99 18.15
CA TYR A 336 42.83 -6.42 16.99
C TYR A 336 43.81 -5.81 15.97
N ARG A 337 44.86 -5.14 16.43
CA ARG A 337 45.88 -4.49 15.58
C ARG A 337 46.75 -5.50 14.83
N ASP A 338 47.10 -6.62 15.47
CA ASP A 338 47.92 -7.68 14.86
C ASP A 338 47.19 -8.44 13.75
N HIS A 339 45.86 -8.53 13.81
CA HIS A 339 45.04 -9.18 12.77
C HIS A 339 44.80 -8.31 11.53
N CYS A 340 45.04 -7.00 11.60
CA CYS A 340 44.81 -6.06 10.48
C CYS A 340 46.08 -5.84 9.62
N CYS A 341 47.26 -6.33 10.06
CA CYS A 341 48.55 -6.19 9.38
C CYS A 341 49.05 -7.46 8.63
N THR A 342 48.20 -8.48 8.50
CA THR A 342 48.39 -9.64 7.60
C THR A 342 47.25 -9.71 6.61
#